data_AF-A0A833D025-F1
#
_entry.id   AF-A0A833D025-F1
#
_cell.length_a   1.000
_cell.length_b   1.000
_cell.length_c   1.000
_cell.angle_alpha   90.00
_cell.angle_beta   90.00
_cell.angle_gamma   90.00
#
_symmetry.space_group_name_H-M   'P 1'
#
loop_
_entity.id
_entity.type
_entity.pdbx_description
1 polymer ?
#
loop_
_entity_poly.entity_id
_entity_poly.type
_entity_poly.pdbx_seq_one_letter_code
_entity_poly.pdbx_strand_id
1 'polypeptide(L)'
;MKSKEEKPYYGIGKPVACAGKISARKGKIISFDIDSGHYWPIEDQLIIATHHLAAQGVFADDAVIGYHDYRKFPENFIRNNPSVEWSYKISLEAFSALSPAEILNRY
;
A
#
# COMPACT_ATOMS: atom_id res chain seq x y z
N MET A 1 -8.48 18.08 -22.76
CA MET A 1 -7.10 17.69 -22.42
C MET A 1 -7.10 16.19 -22.25
N LYS A 2 -6.50 15.41 -23.17
CA LYS A 2 -6.39 13.95 -22.97
C LYS A 2 -5.40 13.75 -21.83
N SER A 3 -5.86 13.25 -20.68
CA SER A 3 -4.96 12.78 -19.63
C SER A 3 -3.97 11.81 -20.28
N LYS A 4 -2.67 12.04 -20.10
CA LYS A 4 -1.67 11.03 -20.48
C LYS A 4 -2.11 9.71 -19.86
N GLU A 5 -2.08 8.63 -20.62
CA GLU A 5 -2.19 7.29 -20.04
C GLU A 5 -1.10 7.16 -18.97
N GLU A 6 -1.52 7.22 -17.71
CA GLU A 6 -0.64 6.88 -16.61
C GLU A 6 -0.38 5.39 -16.74
N LYS A 7 0.88 5.05 -17.02
CA LYS A 7 1.31 3.66 -16.99
C LYS A 7 0.88 3.07 -15.64
N PRO A 8 0.38 1.82 -15.58
CA PRO A 8 -0.07 1.19 -14.33
C PRO A 8 1.01 1.10 -13.24
N TYR A 9 2.26 1.43 -13.59
CA TYR A 9 3.46 1.39 -12.76
C TYR A 9 4.02 2.78 -12.42
N TYR A 10 3.24 3.84 -12.65
CA TYR A 10 3.65 5.20 -12.33
C TYR A 10 3.82 5.35 -10.81
N GLY A 11 5.06 5.60 -10.36
CA GLY A 11 5.31 6.07 -8.98
C GLY A 11 6.24 5.23 -8.12
N ILE A 12 6.73 4.06 -8.57
CA ILE A 12 7.73 3.30 -7.77
C ILE A 12 8.97 4.19 -7.54
N GLY A 13 9.37 4.32 -6.27
CA GLY A 13 10.45 5.22 -5.86
C GLY A 13 10.10 6.72 -5.81
N LYS A 14 8.86 7.11 -6.09
CA LYS A 14 8.37 8.50 -5.95
C LYS A 14 7.60 8.70 -4.64
N PRO A 15 7.47 9.94 -4.14
CA PRO A 15 6.74 10.23 -2.90
C PRO A 15 5.28 9.72 -2.88
N VAL A 16 4.64 9.65 -4.06
CA VAL A 16 3.27 9.13 -4.22
C VAL A 16 3.14 7.65 -3.84
N ALA A 17 4.22 6.86 -3.96
CA ALA A 17 4.24 5.46 -3.53
C ALA A 17 4.17 5.29 -2.00
N CYS A 18 4.45 6.36 -1.25
CA CYS A 18 4.36 6.37 0.21
C CYS A 18 3.07 7.02 0.72
N ALA A 19 2.15 7.38 -0.19
CA ALA A 19 0.91 8.02 0.19
C ALA A 19 -0.03 6.98 0.80
N GLY A 20 -0.35 7.12 2.07
CA GLY A 20 -1.19 6.15 2.78
C GLY A 20 -1.58 6.66 4.15
N LYS A 21 -2.47 5.92 4.83
CA LYS A 21 -2.79 6.21 6.23
C LYS A 21 -1.85 5.42 7.13
N ILE A 22 -1.24 6.13 8.07
CA ILE A 22 -0.40 5.54 9.11
C ILE A 22 -1.09 5.78 10.45
N SER A 23 -1.29 4.71 11.22
CA SER A 23 -1.67 4.81 12.63
C SER A 23 -0.48 4.46 13.50
N ALA A 24 -0.26 5.26 14.55
CA ALA A 24 0.85 5.07 15.49
C ALA A 24 0.36 5.00 16.93
N ARG A 25 1.02 4.17 17.74
CA ARG A 25 0.78 4.02 19.18
C ARG A 25 2.12 3.87 19.88
N LYS A 26 2.32 4.65 20.95
CA LYS A 26 3.55 4.62 21.77
C LYS A 26 4.84 4.79 20.92
N GLY A 27 4.81 5.68 19.93
CA GLY A 27 5.96 5.94 19.05
C GLY A 27 6.27 4.84 18.03
N LYS A 28 5.40 3.84 17.89
CA LYS A 28 5.52 2.76 16.89
C LYS A 28 4.35 2.80 15.91
N ILE A 29 4.58 2.42 14.66
CA ILE A 29 3.53 2.22 13.67
C ILE A 29 2.77 0.94 14.01
N ILE A 30 1.45 1.02 14.11
CA ILE A 30 0.54 -0.11 14.35
C ILE A 30 -0.31 -0.46 13.13
N SER A 31 -0.49 0.49 12.21
CA SER A 31 -1.10 0.21 10.91
C SER A 31 -0.49 1.09 9.83
N PHE A 32 -0.34 0.53 8.63
CA PHE A 32 0.00 1.25 7.42
C PHE A 32 -0.84 0.73 6.26
N ASP A 33 -1.52 1.62 5.56
CA ASP A 33 -2.42 1.25 4.47
C ASP A 33 -2.38 2.22 3.27
N ILE A 34 -2.93 1.79 2.14
CA ILE A 34 -2.97 2.56 0.88
C ILE A 34 -4.02 3.68 0.85
N ASP A 35 -4.82 3.86 1.91
CA ASP A 35 -5.92 4.82 1.92
C ASP A 35 -5.41 6.24 2.22
N SER A 36 -4.81 6.86 1.19
CA SER A 36 -4.36 8.25 1.26
C SER A 36 -5.45 9.27 0.86
N GLY A 37 -6.65 8.81 0.52
CA GLY A 37 -7.73 9.63 -0.07
C GLY A 37 -7.45 10.06 -1.52
N HIS A 38 -6.40 10.87 -1.76
CA HIS A 38 -6.08 11.45 -3.08
C HIS A 38 -5.08 10.64 -3.91
N TYR A 39 -4.24 9.83 -3.28
CA TYR A 39 -3.23 9.01 -3.96
C TYR A 39 -3.42 7.56 -3.54
N TRP A 40 -3.35 6.67 -4.52
CA TRP A 40 -3.66 5.26 -4.33
C TRP A 40 -2.42 4.46 -4.75
N PRO A 41 -1.45 4.25 -3.85
CA PRO A 41 -0.30 3.43 -4.19
C PRO A 41 -0.74 1.99 -4.48
N ILE A 42 -0.04 1.35 -5.40
CA ILE A 42 -0.28 -0.06 -5.72
C ILE A 42 0.32 -0.97 -4.63
N GLU A 43 -0.15 -2.21 -4.56
CA GLU A 43 0.32 -3.22 -3.59
C GLU A 43 1.86 -3.31 -3.53
N ASP A 44 2.53 -3.34 -4.68
CA ASP A 44 4.00 -3.40 -4.78
C ASP A 44 4.71 -2.21 -4.11
N GLN A 45 4.13 -1.00 -4.19
CA GLN A 45 4.68 0.20 -3.54
C GLN A 45 4.54 0.10 -2.02
N LEU A 46 3.40 -0.41 -1.55
CA LEU A 46 3.16 -0.64 -0.13
C LEU A 46 4.12 -1.71 0.44
N ILE A 47 4.41 -2.76 -0.33
CA ILE A 47 5.40 -3.79 0.06
C ILE A 47 6.78 -3.15 0.23
N ILE A 48 7.26 -2.39 -0.77
CA ILE A 48 8.57 -1.73 -0.68
C ILE A 48 8.66 -0.80 0.53
N ALA A 49 7.64 0.05 0.74
CA ALA A 49 7.60 0.98 1.87
C ALA A 49 7.56 0.26 3.23
N THR A 50 6.78 -0.83 3.33
CA THR A 50 6.69 -1.64 4.55
C THR A 50 8.03 -2.26 4.89
N HIS A 51 8.73 -2.85 3.92
CA HIS A 51 10.06 -3.43 4.15
C HIS A 51 11.07 -2.37 4.62
N HIS A 52 11.06 -1.19 4.00
CA HIS A 52 11.95 -0.10 4.39
C HIS A 52 11.71 0.32 5.85
N LEU A 53 10.46 0.54 6.23
CA LEU A 53 10.08 0.94 7.59
C LEU A 53 10.32 -0.18 8.62
N ALA A 54 10.08 -1.45 8.26
CA ALA A 54 10.36 -2.60 9.10
C ALA A 54 11.86 -2.73 9.39
N ALA A 55 12.71 -2.53 8.38
CA ALA A 55 14.17 -2.53 8.56
C ALA A 55 14.67 -1.41 9.50
N GLN A 56 13.90 -0.32 9.65
CA GLN A 56 14.19 0.75 10.61
C GLN A 56 13.64 0.49 12.02
N GLY A 57 12.92 -0.62 12.24
CA GLY A 57 12.37 -0.99 13.53
C GLY A 57 11.27 -0.05 14.03
N VAL A 58 10.57 0.66 13.14
CA VAL A 58 9.54 1.64 13.54
C VAL A 58 8.16 1.03 13.73
N PHE A 59 7.93 -0.21 13.28
CA PHE A 59 6.68 -0.94 13.53
C PHE A 59 6.62 -1.53 14.93
N ALA A 60 5.40 -1.71 15.43
CA ALA A 60 5.11 -2.56 16.56
C ALA A 60 5.07 -4.03 16.13
N ASP A 61 5.30 -4.96 17.05
CA ASP A 61 5.29 -6.40 16.77
C ASP A 61 3.90 -6.89 16.30
N ASP A 62 2.83 -6.22 16.75
CA ASP A 62 1.43 -6.50 16.39
C ASP A 62 0.93 -5.65 15.21
N ALA A 63 1.84 -5.01 14.46
CA ALA A 63 1.45 -4.15 13.35
C ALA A 63 0.76 -4.93 12.22
N VAL A 64 -0.22 -4.27 11.61
CA VAL A 64 -0.98 -4.79 10.48
C VAL A 64 -0.83 -3.89 9.25
N ILE A 65 -0.82 -4.50 8.08
CA ILE A 65 -0.75 -3.80 6.80
C ILE A 65 -2.10 -3.92 6.10
N GLY A 66 -2.65 -2.77 5.72
CA GLY A 66 -3.91 -2.67 5.00
C GLY A 66 -3.68 -2.45 3.51
N TYR A 67 -4.29 -3.25 2.65
CA TYR A 67 -4.30 -2.97 1.22
C TYR A 67 -5.67 -3.32 0.63
N HIS A 68 -6.02 -2.64 -0.46
CA HIS A 68 -7.28 -2.86 -1.15
C HIS A 68 -6.98 -3.67 -2.41
N ASP A 69 -7.54 -4.87 -2.52
CA ASP A 69 -7.42 -5.71 -3.71
C ASP A 69 -8.56 -5.42 -4.68
N TYR A 70 -8.39 -4.38 -5.49
CA TYR A 70 -9.37 -3.97 -6.50
C TYR A 70 -9.57 -5.01 -7.60
N ARG A 71 -8.63 -5.95 -7.81
CA ARG A 71 -8.69 -6.97 -8.87
C ARG A 71 -9.88 -7.93 -8.72
N LYS A 72 -10.51 -7.96 -7.54
CA LYS A 72 -11.67 -8.82 -7.25
C LYS A 72 -13.01 -8.16 -7.56
N PHE A 73 -13.03 -6.88 -7.94
CA PHE A 73 -14.26 -6.13 -8.15
C PHE A 73 -14.31 -5.46 -9.54
N PRO A 74 -15.48 -5.45 -10.20
CA PRO A 74 -15.69 -4.70 -11.43
C PRO A 74 -15.33 -3.19 -11.31
N GLU A 75 -14.71 -2.60 -12.34
CA GLU A 75 -14.34 -1.16 -12.36
C GLU A 75 -15.51 -0.22 -12.05
N ASN A 76 -16.70 -0.53 -12.57
CA ASN A 76 -17.90 0.26 -12.32
C ASN A 76 -18.34 0.23 -10.84
N PHE A 77 -18.07 -0.87 -10.14
CA PHE A 77 -18.37 -1.00 -8.71
C PHE A 77 -17.42 -0.13 -7.88
N ILE A 78 -16.11 -0.16 -8.20
CA ILE A 78 -15.08 0.64 -7.54
C ILE A 78 -15.36 2.13 -7.72
N ARG A 79 -15.65 2.56 -8.95
CA ARG A 79 -15.94 3.97 -9.28
C ARG A 79 -17.15 4.51 -8.52
N ASN A 80 -18.17 3.69 -8.31
CA ASN A 80 -19.40 4.10 -7.65
C ASN A 80 -19.35 3.95 -6.12
N ASN A 81 -18.35 3.26 -5.58
CA ASN A 81 -18.22 2.98 -4.15
C ASN A 81 -16.77 3.24 -3.67
N PRO A 82 -16.22 4.44 -3.87
CA PRO A 82 -14.83 4.74 -3.53
C PRO A 82 -14.56 4.75 -2.03
N SER A 83 -15.62 4.83 -1.20
CA SER A 83 -15.55 4.94 0.26
C SER A 83 -15.91 3.66 1.00
N VAL A 84 -16.13 2.54 0.31
CA VAL A 84 -16.38 1.27 1.00
C VAL A 84 -15.03 0.72 1.48
N GLU A 85 -14.86 0.58 2.79
CA GLU A 85 -13.64 0.07 3.43
C GLU A 85 -13.43 -1.42 3.11
N TRP A 86 -12.79 -1.72 1.97
CA TRP A 86 -12.33 -3.06 1.63
C TRP A 86 -10.90 -3.25 2.15
N SER A 87 -10.76 -3.36 3.48
CA SER A 87 -9.45 -3.51 4.12
C SER A 87 -9.16 -4.98 4.40
N TYR A 88 -8.27 -5.59 3.61
CA TYR A 88 -7.58 -6.80 4.07
C TYR A 88 -6.46 -6.35 4.99
N LYS A 89 -6.50 -6.80 6.26
CA LYS A 89 -5.42 -6.61 7.21
C LYS A 89 -4.58 -7.88 7.25
N ILE A 90 -3.34 -7.79 6.82
CA ILE A 90 -2.36 -8.87 6.92
C ILE A 90 -1.37 -8.50 8.03
N SER A 91 -0.89 -9.49 8.80
CA SER A 91 0.17 -9.23 9.77
C SER A 91 1.43 -8.75 9.07
N LEU A 92 2.20 -7.88 9.73
CA LEU A 92 3.50 -7.44 9.21
C LEU A 92 4.40 -8.63 8.82
N GLU A 93 4.38 -9.70 9.62
CA GLU A 93 5.12 -10.93 9.35
C GLU A 93 4.73 -11.57 8.01
N ALA A 94 3.44 -11.82 7.78
CA ALA A 94 2.97 -12.46 6.56
C ALA A 94 3.17 -11.56 5.32
N PHE A 95 3.09 -10.24 5.50
CA PHE A 95 3.33 -9.28 4.43
C PHE A 95 4.82 -9.17 4.07
N SER A 96 5.70 -9.26 5.06
CA SER A 96 7.17 -9.20 4.87
C SER A 96 7.77 -10.50 4.31
N ALA A 97 6.96 -11.53 4.11
CA ALA A 97 7.37 -12.76 3.45
C ALA A 97 7.55 -12.60 1.93
N LEU A 98 7.03 -11.52 1.34
CA LEU A 98 7.21 -11.17 -0.06
C LEU A 98 8.57 -10.47 -0.23
N SER A 99 9.37 -10.83 -1.24
CA SER A 99 10.68 -10.20 -1.42
C SER A 99 10.57 -8.89 -2.21
N PRO A 100 11.10 -7.75 -1.70
CA PRO A 100 11.19 -6.52 -2.47
C PRO A 100 11.97 -6.68 -3.78
N ALA A 101 12.94 -7.61 -3.83
CA ALA A 101 13.73 -7.87 -5.03
C ALA A 101 12.88 -8.50 -6.14
N GLU A 102 11.95 -9.40 -5.79
CA GLU A 102 11.03 -10.01 -6.75
C GLU A 102 10.06 -8.99 -7.34
N ILE A 103 9.69 -7.98 -6.56
CA ILE A 103 8.81 -6.88 -7.00
C ILE A 103 9.56 -5.94 -7.95
N LEU A 104 10.76 -5.50 -7.56
CA LEU A 104 11.56 -4.60 -8.38
C LEU A 104 11.95 -5.22 -9.73
N ASN A 105 12.12 -6.53 -9.81
CA ASN A 105 12.41 -7.25 -11.05
C ASN A 105 11.20 -7.37 -12.01
N ARG A 106 9.98 -6.99 -11.59
CA ARG A 106 8.79 -6.98 -12.46
C ARG A 106 8.69 -5.71 -13.32
N TYR A 107 9.54 -4.72 -13.07
CA TYR A 107 9.54 -3.37 -13.66
C TYR A 107 10.83 -3.07 -14.41
#